data_AF-A0AAW0XZF1-F1
#
_entry.id   AF-A0AAW0XZF1-F1
#
_cell.length_a   1.000
_cell.length_b   1.000
_cell.length_c   1.000
_cell.angle_alpha   90.00
_cell.angle_beta   90.00
_cell.angle_gamma   90.00
#
_symmetry.space_group_name_H-M   'P 1'
#
loop_
_entity.id
_entity.type
_entity.pdbx_description
1 polymer ?
#
loop_
_entity_poly.entity_id
_entity_poly.type
_entity_poly.pdbx_seq_one_letter_code
_entity_poly.pdbx_strand_id
1 'polypeptide(L)'
;MAEDLQNIELVMLTLEDFEEVVVLTKHHFLKRNPLFIAAKETSESYGESSELTIKSALDSGFSLGFREKTKKKLVGVNLTLVQNVNQLLKHDTYKLTKQSAVYRILAMIDADATMFPDVTCCLYLLMVCVHADYCGRGLARMMTQSITILQ
;
A
#
# COMPACT_ATOMS: atom_id res chain seq x y z
N MET A 1 -13.40 22.49 9.11
CA MET A 1 -13.48 21.06 8.70
C MET A 1 -13.77 20.88 7.21
N ALA A 2 -14.77 21.57 6.62
CA ALA A 2 -15.08 21.42 5.19
C ALA A 2 -14.05 22.08 4.25
N GLU A 3 -13.50 23.23 4.62
CA GLU A 3 -12.54 23.99 3.79
C GLU A 3 -11.21 23.25 3.57
N ASP A 4 -10.69 22.56 4.59
CA ASP A 4 -9.43 21.82 4.49
C ASP A 4 -9.46 20.67 3.47
N LEU A 5 -10.63 20.07 3.22
CA LEU A 5 -10.79 18.99 2.23
C LEU A 5 -10.88 19.53 0.80
N GLN A 6 -11.29 20.78 0.60
CA GLN A 6 -11.39 21.39 -0.74
C GLN A 6 -10.01 21.55 -1.41
N ASN A 7 -8.97 21.63 -0.58
CA ASN A 7 -7.57 21.73 -0.99
C ASN A 7 -6.90 20.38 -1.21
N ILE A 8 -7.63 19.27 -1.13
CA ILE A 8 -7.10 17.93 -1.35
C ILE A 8 -7.73 17.35 -2.61
N GLU A 9 -6.93 16.75 -3.48
CA GLU A 9 -7.38 16.09 -4.70
C GLU A 9 -6.97 14.62 -4.73
N LEU A 10 -7.89 13.77 -5.17
CA LEU A 10 -7.63 12.36 -5.43
C LEU A 10 -6.91 12.24 -6.76
N VAL A 11 -5.78 11.53 -6.77
CA VAL A 11 -4.97 11.29 -7.97
C VAL A 11 -4.70 9.80 -8.11
N MET A 12 -4.56 9.36 -9.36
CA MET A 12 -3.94 8.07 -9.66
C MET A 12 -2.43 8.23 -9.48
N LEU A 13 -1.81 7.26 -8.82
CA LEU A 13 -0.37 7.26 -8.61
C LEU A 13 0.32 6.43 -9.67
N THR A 14 1.50 6.88 -10.06
CA THR A 14 2.34 6.32 -11.10
C THR A 14 3.76 6.14 -10.57
N LEU A 15 4.67 5.60 -11.38
CA LEU A 15 6.09 5.50 -11.03
C LEU A 15 6.74 6.86 -10.73
N GLU A 16 6.24 7.96 -11.29
CA GLU A 16 6.77 9.31 -11.00
C GLU A 16 6.58 9.70 -9.53
N ASP A 17 5.59 9.10 -8.85
CA ASP A 17 5.26 9.37 -7.46
C ASP A 17 6.07 8.50 -6.47
N PHE A 18 6.93 7.60 -6.97
CA PHE A 18 7.62 6.58 -6.18
C PHE A 18 8.34 7.14 -4.94
N GLU A 19 9.15 8.17 -5.11
CA GLU A 19 9.93 8.75 -4.02
C GLU A 19 9.05 9.34 -2.91
N GLU A 20 7.97 10.05 -3.28
CA GLU A 20 7.01 10.60 -2.32
C GLU A 20 6.27 9.50 -1.55
N VAL A 21 5.91 8.41 -2.23
CA VAL A 21 5.29 7.23 -1.61
C VAL A 21 6.24 6.56 -0.62
N VAL A 22 7.52 6.38 -0.98
CA VAL A 22 8.53 5.79 -0.10
C VAL A 22 8.72 6.65 1.15
N VAL A 23 8.82 7.97 0.99
CA VAL A 23 8.92 8.91 2.11
C VAL A 23 7.69 8.78 3.02
N LEU A 24 6.48 8.84 2.46
CA LEU A 24 5.26 8.74 3.26
C LEU A 24 5.14 7.38 3.98
N THR A 25 5.58 6.30 3.34
CA THR A 25 5.63 4.96 3.93
C THR A 25 6.59 4.90 5.12
N LYS A 26 7.85 5.31 4.93
CA LYS A 26 8.89 5.28 5.97
C LYS A 26 8.54 6.17 7.15
N HIS A 27 8.01 7.37 6.91
CA HIS A 27 7.75 8.35 7.95
C HIS A 27 6.41 8.17 8.67
N HIS A 28 5.38 7.65 7.98
CA HIS A 28 4.03 7.59 8.53
C HIS A 28 3.45 6.18 8.63
N PHE A 29 3.70 5.28 7.68
CA PHE A 29 3.11 3.94 7.71
C PHE A 29 3.83 3.04 8.71
N LEU A 30 5.13 2.84 8.54
CA LEU A 30 5.91 1.88 9.34
C LEU A 30 5.84 2.17 10.84
N LYS A 31 5.86 3.45 11.22
CA LYS A 31 5.81 3.91 12.61
C LYS A 31 4.46 3.67 13.30
N ARG A 32 3.40 3.37 12.54
CA ARG A 32 2.02 3.21 13.04
C ARG A 32 1.40 1.87 12.68
N ASN A 33 2.02 1.09 11.80
CA ASN A 33 1.50 -0.21 11.42
C ASN A 33 1.77 -1.24 12.54
N PRO A 34 0.74 -1.95 13.05
CA PRO A 34 0.89 -2.88 14.16
C PRO A 34 1.89 -4.02 13.91
N LEU A 35 1.95 -4.55 12.67
CA LEU A 35 2.86 -5.66 12.34
C LEU A 35 4.32 -5.20 12.40
N PHE A 36 4.61 -4.03 11.81
CA PHE A 36 5.96 -3.47 11.82
C PHE A 36 6.39 -3.04 13.23
N ILE A 37 5.49 -2.44 14.02
CA ILE A 37 5.76 -2.09 15.43
C ILE A 37 6.07 -3.34 16.25
N ALA A 38 5.23 -4.39 16.14
CA ALA A 38 5.41 -5.63 16.90
C ALA A 38 6.70 -6.36 16.51
N ALA A 39 7.07 -6.32 15.22
CA ALA A 39 8.31 -6.88 14.71
C ALA A 39 9.56 -6.03 15.02
N LYS A 40 9.38 -4.84 15.62
CA LYS A 40 10.44 -3.84 15.87
C LYS A 40 11.19 -3.45 14.60
N GLU A 41 10.49 -3.46 13.46
CA GLU A 41 11.06 -3.04 12.19
C GLU A 41 11.13 -1.51 12.13
N THR A 42 12.24 -1.00 11.62
CA THR A 42 12.48 0.43 11.47
C THR A 42 12.45 0.82 10.00
N SER A 43 12.54 2.11 9.70
CA SER A 43 12.73 2.60 8.34
C SER A 43 14.00 2.06 7.67
N GLU A 44 14.99 1.62 8.45
CA GLU A 44 16.23 1.00 7.95
C GLU A 44 16.00 -0.47 7.55
N SER A 45 14.97 -1.11 8.10
CA SER A 45 14.49 -2.43 7.66
C SER A 45 13.76 -2.37 6.31
N TYR A 46 13.46 -1.15 5.83
CA TYR A 46 12.82 -0.91 4.53
C TYR A 46 13.88 -0.95 3.42
N GLY A 47 14.18 -2.16 2.94
CA GLY A 47 15.18 -2.40 1.90
C GLY A 47 14.62 -2.49 0.48
N GLU A 48 15.51 -2.88 -0.44
CA GLU A 48 15.27 -2.99 -1.89
C GLU A 48 14.01 -3.81 -2.25
N SER A 49 13.73 -4.88 -1.49
CA SER A 49 12.54 -5.71 -1.72
C SER A 49 11.23 -4.94 -1.52
N SER A 50 11.14 -4.09 -0.50
CA SER A 50 9.95 -3.30 -0.21
C SER A 50 9.74 -2.21 -1.25
N GLU A 51 10.84 -1.65 -1.79
CA GLU A 51 10.81 -0.67 -2.86
C GLU A 51 10.37 -1.29 -4.19
N LEU A 52 10.81 -2.50 -4.50
CA LEU A 52 10.30 -3.26 -5.65
C LEU A 52 8.80 -3.51 -5.54
N THR A 53 8.28 -3.85 -4.35
CA THR A 53 6.84 -4.02 -4.15
C THR A 53 6.07 -2.72 -4.36
N ILE A 54 6.57 -1.57 -3.90
CA ILE A 54 5.95 -0.27 -4.20
C ILE A 54 5.93 -0.03 -5.71
N LYS A 55 7.06 -0.22 -6.40
CA LYS A 55 7.15 -0.03 -7.85
C LYS A 55 6.12 -0.88 -8.59
N SER A 56 6.02 -2.17 -8.26
CA SER A 56 5.01 -3.05 -8.84
C SER A 56 3.56 -2.61 -8.57
N ALA A 57 3.28 -2.05 -7.38
CA ALA A 57 1.95 -1.52 -7.08
C ALA A 57 1.63 -0.26 -7.89
N LEU A 58 2.61 0.63 -8.09
CA LEU A 58 2.46 1.82 -8.92
C LEU A 58 2.29 1.46 -10.40
N ASP A 59 3.10 0.53 -10.91
CA ASP A 59 3.02 0.01 -12.29
C ASP A 59 1.69 -0.68 -12.60
N SER A 60 0.98 -1.17 -11.58
CA SER A 60 -0.32 -1.80 -11.78
C SER A 60 -1.41 -0.83 -12.26
N GLY A 61 -1.23 0.48 -12.02
CA GLY A 61 -2.20 1.51 -12.40
C GLY A 61 -3.44 1.61 -11.51
N PHE A 62 -3.50 0.87 -10.40
CA PHE A 62 -4.65 0.89 -9.45
C PHE A 62 -4.34 1.61 -8.13
N SER A 63 -3.10 2.10 -7.97
CA SER A 63 -2.72 2.85 -6.77
C SER A 63 -3.30 4.26 -6.81
N LEU A 64 -3.86 4.70 -5.69
CA LEU A 64 -4.47 6.01 -5.54
C LEU A 64 -3.78 6.81 -4.44
N GLY A 65 -3.83 8.12 -4.53
CA GLY A 65 -3.29 9.01 -3.53
C GLY A 65 -4.12 10.27 -3.38
N PHE A 66 -3.87 10.99 -2.29
CA PHE A 66 -4.40 12.33 -2.09
C PHE A 66 -3.24 13.33 -2.09
N ARG A 67 -3.35 14.38 -2.91
CA ARG A 67 -2.39 15.49 -2.93
C ARG A 67 -3.02 16.75 -2.34
N GLU A 68 -2.27 17.47 -1.52
CA GLU A 68 -2.63 18.82 -1.08
C GLU A 68 -2.26 19.82 -2.19
N LYS A 69 -3.26 20.47 -2.79
CA LYS A 69 -3.12 21.37 -3.95
C LYS A 69 -2.11 22.50 -3.71
N THR A 70 -2.16 23.12 -2.52
CA THR A 70 -1.33 24.30 -2.21
C THR A 70 0.15 23.96 -2.10
N LYS A 71 0.49 22.82 -1.48
CA LYS A 71 1.88 22.40 -1.27
C LYS A 71 2.37 21.37 -2.30
N LYS A 72 1.47 20.92 -3.18
CA LYS A 72 1.64 19.80 -4.12
C LYS A 72 2.16 18.52 -3.46
N LYS A 73 1.92 18.36 -2.16
CA LYS A 73 2.48 17.27 -1.35
C LYS A 73 1.53 16.08 -1.35
N LEU A 74 2.06 14.87 -1.52
CA LEU A 74 1.31 13.65 -1.25
C LEU A 74 1.01 13.51 0.26
N VAL A 75 -0.28 13.42 0.60
CA VAL A 75 -0.78 13.37 1.99
C VAL A 75 -1.51 12.07 2.33
N GLY A 76 -1.81 11.26 1.32
CA GLY A 76 -2.36 9.93 1.50
C GLY A 76 -2.01 9.03 0.33
N VAL A 77 -1.87 7.75 0.61
CA VAL A 77 -1.60 6.71 -0.38
C VAL A 77 -2.44 5.48 -0.08
N ASN A 78 -2.91 4.88 -1.15
CA ASN A 78 -3.47 3.56 -1.23
C ASN A 78 -2.69 2.82 -2.32
N LEU A 79 -1.79 1.91 -1.92
CA LEU A 79 -1.07 1.06 -2.84
C LEU A 79 -1.88 -0.20 -3.08
N THR A 80 -2.23 -0.41 -4.33
CA THR A 80 -2.94 -1.60 -4.80
C THR A 80 -2.12 -2.25 -5.88
N LEU A 81 -2.06 -3.57 -5.87
CA LEU A 81 -1.36 -4.36 -6.87
C LEU A 81 -2.30 -5.41 -7.44
N VAL A 82 -2.08 -5.75 -8.70
CA VAL A 82 -2.82 -6.79 -9.41
C VAL A 82 -2.02 -8.07 -9.31
N GLN A 83 -2.58 -9.09 -8.67
CA GLN A 83 -1.91 -10.38 -8.51
C GLN A 83 -2.65 -11.46 -9.27
N ASN A 84 -1.89 -12.29 -9.99
CA ASN A 84 -2.41 -13.51 -10.58
C ASN A 84 -2.42 -14.61 -9.53
N VAL A 85 -3.61 -15.18 -9.26
CA VAL A 85 -3.79 -16.19 -8.21
C VAL A 85 -2.95 -17.44 -8.47
N ASN A 86 -2.72 -17.79 -9.73
CA ASN A 86 -1.88 -18.94 -10.11
C ASN A 86 -0.37 -18.71 -9.87
N GLN A 87 0.06 -17.45 -9.74
CA GLN A 87 1.45 -17.11 -9.44
C GLN A 87 1.72 -17.07 -7.92
N LEU A 88 0.68 -16.80 -7.11
CA LEU A 88 0.77 -16.88 -5.64
C LEU A 88 1.15 -18.30 -5.17
N LEU A 89 0.58 -19.32 -5.82
CA LEU A 89 0.85 -20.74 -5.56
C LEU A 89 2.31 -21.17 -5.83
N LYS A 90 3.07 -20.39 -6.61
CA LYS A 90 4.47 -20.70 -6.96
C LYS A 90 5.49 -20.01 -6.06
N HIS A 91 5.06 -19.13 -5.16
CA HIS A 91 5.95 -18.53 -4.18
C HIS A 91 6.27 -19.56 -3.10
N ASP A 92 7.24 -20.41 -3.42
CA ASP A 92 7.85 -21.40 -2.55
C ASP A 92 8.06 -20.86 -1.14
N THR A 93 7.49 -21.58 -0.18
CA THR A 93 7.70 -21.51 1.27
C THR A 93 9.18 -21.52 1.72
N TYR A 94 10.13 -21.65 0.79
CA TYR A 94 11.57 -21.80 1.02
C TYR A 94 12.35 -20.50 1.27
N LYS A 95 11.79 -19.30 1.06
CA LYS A 95 12.46 -18.01 1.38
C LYS A 95 12.06 -17.37 2.71
N LEU A 96 11.08 -17.94 3.40
CA LEU A 96 10.50 -17.41 4.65
C LEU A 96 11.47 -17.43 5.86
N THR A 97 12.53 -18.24 5.80
CA THR A 97 13.48 -18.43 6.91
C THR A 97 14.46 -17.27 7.09
N LYS A 98 14.62 -16.39 6.09
CA LYS A 98 15.44 -15.16 6.19
C LYS A 98 14.65 -13.85 6.08
N GLN A 99 13.36 -13.92 5.77
CA GLN A 99 12.50 -12.73 5.70
C GLN A 99 11.98 -12.34 7.09
N SER A 100 11.62 -11.06 7.23
CA SER A 100 11.15 -10.51 8.50
C SER A 100 9.87 -11.21 8.99
N ALA A 101 9.57 -11.09 10.28
CA ALA A 101 8.36 -11.70 10.85
C ALA A 101 7.07 -11.20 10.19
N VAL A 102 7.05 -9.94 9.74
CA VAL A 102 5.93 -9.35 9.00
C VAL A 102 5.67 -10.10 7.70
N TYR A 103 6.71 -10.33 6.89
CA TYR A 103 6.56 -11.02 5.60
C TYR A 103 6.11 -12.47 5.76
N ARG A 104 6.48 -13.14 6.85
CA ARG A 104 5.95 -14.48 7.15
C ARG A 104 4.45 -14.48 7.40
N ILE A 105 3.95 -13.51 8.17
CA ILE A 105 2.52 -13.38 8.44
C ILE A 105 1.76 -13.05 7.15
N LEU A 106 2.27 -12.14 6.33
CA LEU A 106 1.64 -11.79 5.06
C LEU A 106 1.55 -13.00 4.12
N ALA A 107 2.62 -13.78 3.99
CA ALA A 107 2.61 -14.98 3.15
C ALA A 107 1.59 -16.04 3.62
N MET A 108 1.33 -16.14 4.92
CA MET A 108 0.28 -17.04 5.44
C MET A 108 -1.12 -16.57 5.06
N ILE A 109 -1.36 -15.25 5.04
CA ILE A 109 -2.66 -14.67 4.67
C ILE A 109 -2.89 -14.81 3.16
N ASP A 110 -1.85 -14.62 2.34
CA ASP A 110 -1.96 -14.70 0.88
C ASP A 110 -2.33 -16.10 0.37
N ALA A 111 -1.99 -17.15 1.13
CA ALA A 111 -2.36 -18.53 0.81
C ALA A 111 -3.89 -18.76 0.78
N ASP A 112 -4.67 -17.96 1.52
CA ASP A 112 -6.13 -18.09 1.60
C ASP A 112 -6.85 -17.53 0.35
N ALA A 113 -6.21 -16.63 -0.42
CA ALA A 113 -6.79 -16.10 -1.67
C ALA A 113 -7.02 -17.18 -2.74
N THR A 114 -6.37 -18.35 -2.58
CA THR A 114 -6.52 -19.52 -3.46
C THR A 114 -7.82 -20.30 -3.23
N MET A 115 -8.60 -19.93 -2.20
CA MET A 115 -9.89 -20.56 -1.88
C MET A 115 -11.01 -20.24 -2.89
N PHE A 116 -10.76 -19.38 -3.89
CA PHE A 116 -11.73 -19.00 -4.91
C PHE A 116 -11.33 -19.58 -6.28
N PRO A 117 -11.78 -20.80 -6.62
CA PRO A 117 -11.27 -21.55 -7.77
C PRO A 117 -11.52 -20.90 -9.13
N ASP A 118 -12.50 -20.00 -9.23
CA ASP A 118 -12.85 -19.30 -10.47
C ASP A 118 -12.15 -17.92 -10.62
N VAL A 119 -11.36 -17.51 -9.62
CA VAL A 119 -10.67 -16.20 -9.62
C VAL A 119 -9.26 -16.36 -10.20
N THR A 120 -9.02 -15.76 -11.36
CA THR A 120 -7.71 -15.78 -12.03
C THR A 120 -6.80 -14.64 -11.56
N CYS A 121 -7.38 -13.57 -11.03
CA CYS A 121 -6.68 -12.36 -10.65
C CYS A 121 -7.40 -11.64 -9.51
N CYS A 122 -6.65 -11.05 -8.58
CA CYS A 122 -7.17 -10.25 -7.49
C CYS A 122 -6.52 -8.86 -7.44
N LEU A 123 -7.29 -7.87 -7.01
CA LEU A 123 -6.76 -6.59 -6.56
C LEU A 123 -6.37 -6.73 -5.09
N TYR A 124 -5.08 -6.65 -4.82
CA TYR A 124 -4.52 -6.75 -3.50
C TYR A 124 -4.21 -5.36 -2.96
N LEU A 125 -4.93 -4.96 -1.91
CA LEU A 125 -4.70 -3.71 -1.19
C LEU A 125 -3.48 -3.88 -0.27
N LEU A 126 -2.30 -3.49 -0.76
CA LEU A 126 -1.03 -3.65 -0.04
C LEU A 126 -0.93 -2.72 1.18
N MET A 127 -1.27 -1.45 0.99
CA MET A 127 -1.04 -0.43 2.01
C MET A 127 -2.04 0.69 1.88
N VAL A 128 -2.57 1.15 3.02
CA VAL A 128 -3.22 2.45 3.13
C VAL A 128 -2.51 3.27 4.19
N CYS A 129 -2.06 4.47 3.83
CA CYS A 129 -1.43 5.39 4.76
C CYS A 129 -1.91 6.82 4.51
N VAL A 130 -2.18 7.54 5.59
CA VAL A 130 -2.53 8.96 5.56
C VAL A 130 -1.58 9.70 6.49
N HIS A 131 -1.02 10.81 6.02
CA HIS A 131 -0.16 11.68 6.80
C HIS A 131 -0.86 12.11 8.11
N ALA A 132 -0.12 12.18 9.22
CA ALA A 132 -0.70 12.36 10.55
C ALA A 132 -1.62 13.58 10.67
N ASP A 133 -1.19 14.73 10.14
CA ASP A 133 -1.96 15.98 10.13
C ASP A 133 -3.28 15.94 9.33
N TYR A 134 -3.46 14.89 8.53
CA TYR A 134 -4.62 14.67 7.67
C TYR A 134 -5.50 13.50 8.16
N CYS A 135 -5.15 12.86 9.28
CA CYS A 135 -5.96 11.81 9.90
C CYS A 135 -7.30 12.36 10.45
N GLY A 136 -8.26 11.45 10.66
CA GLY A 136 -9.60 11.81 11.17
C GLY A 136 -10.55 12.43 10.12
N ARG A 137 -10.08 12.65 8.89
CA ARG A 137 -10.85 13.31 7.81
C ARG A 137 -11.51 12.34 6.82
N GLY A 138 -11.48 11.03 7.10
CA GLY A 138 -12.07 10.02 6.21
C GLY A 138 -11.30 9.71 4.93
N LEU A 139 -10.11 10.28 4.71
CA LEU A 139 -9.33 10.10 3.47
C LEU A 139 -9.00 8.63 3.16
N ALA A 140 -8.61 7.84 4.16
CA ALA A 140 -8.35 6.41 3.97
C ALA A 140 -9.57 5.68 3.40
N ARG A 141 -10.76 5.92 3.96
CA ARG A 141 -12.02 5.37 3.48
C ARG A 141 -12.32 5.82 2.05
N MET A 142 -12.15 7.11 1.76
CA MET A 142 -12.40 7.66 0.42
C MET A 142 -11.52 6.99 -0.63
N MET A 143 -10.20 6.85 -0.40
CA MET A 143 -9.31 6.17 -1.35
C MET A 143 -9.74 4.73 -1.59
N THR A 144 -10.04 3.97 -0.53
CA THR A 144 -10.45 2.56 -0.67
C THR A 144 -11.77 2.40 -1.43
N GLN A 145 -12.75 3.29 -1.21
CA GLN A 145 -14.02 3.24 -1.94
C GLN A 145 -13.87 3.65 -3.41
N SER A 146 -12.96 4.57 -3.72
CA SER A 146 -12.74 5.04 -5.10
C SER A 146 -12.11 3.99 -6.01
N ILE A 147 -11.39 3.00 -5.49
CA ILE A 147 -10.83 1.89 -6.27
C ILE A 147 -11.94 1.11 -6.99
N THR A 148 -13.12 0.98 -6.37
CA THR A 148 -14.26 0.25 -6.93
C THR A 148 -15.00 1.03 -8.01
N ILE A 149 -14.78 2.34 -8.12
CA ILE A 149 -15.57 3.25 -8.98
C ILE A 149 -14.83 3.58 -10.29
N LEU A 150 -13.53 3.33 -10.37
CA LEU A 150 -12.69 3.64 -11.55
C LEU A 150 -12.62 2.48 -12.59
N GLN A 151 -13.50 1.47 -12.47
CA GLN A 151 -13.73 0.42 -13.47
C GLN A 151 -15.01 0.71 -14.25
#